data_AF-A0A7Y6XD80-F1
#
_entry.id   AF-A0A7Y6XD80-F1
#
_cell.length_a   1.000
_cell.length_b   1.000
_cell.length_c   1.000
_cell.angle_alpha   90.00
_cell.angle_beta   90.00
_cell.angle_gamma   90.00
#
_symmetry.space_group_name_H-M   'P 1'
#
loop_
_entity.id
_entity.type
_entity.pdbx_description
1 polymer ?
#
loop_
_entity_poly.entity_id
_entity_poly.type
_entity_poly.pdbx_seq_one_letter_code
_entity_poly.pdbx_strand_id
1 'polypeptide(L)'
;MNRRWFGVLLGGALWAPGVWAHDFRAEKLVNGVKLATINTYPNTLTFTFSATNIHPTLESLLLLAEDPLLTACTLTPAPPLAVPVGGNITYQCTFPVPNFEACEALGLLDSNPSTPDDTVSFTNVFNIGWDSGSAQDTVNVLCAQERILSCDDTVYISTASSSSSGLPVGPSRLYVFDPASATLALQGSTSLPYNALAFNHVDGFLYAINSDGVNAPNLIRVDANGSGNIIAPLVTGAANTALWGAGAILGDGSFLGFEITSNHLVRVNTTTGATLSDVVVGTPANFRVADFAVNPINGLLYGFNSATQRVTIINPLLGTHTDFVLPTRINGVLSVGNSMVSAVFTSVGELFFYGSTNANVNLANTFYSVNLVTGALTTVSTGPTTQFADGATCAFPPPPPVGGNGTPMLTRDHGFFGSSEEALSQCLAQGPISLGNLGTVTTMENALGVLWANPGIAQNGEVRSDFEALKVRVARELLTATCNERFFGAKAPSLTGMEAWVAPSRMMLEPALKLLEKHNRSGQRRAVPLNKKIWKLDPLLGQERAVEPRF
;
A
#
# COMPACT_ATOMS: atom_id res chain seq x y z
N MET A 1 -15.48 31.18 -4.62
CA MET A 1 -15.18 31.63 -3.24
C MET A 1 -13.80 31.11 -2.88
N ASN A 2 -12.80 31.97 -3.02
CA ASN A 2 -11.38 31.66 -2.82
C ASN A 2 -11.01 31.84 -1.35
N ARG A 3 -10.60 30.78 -0.66
CA ARG A 3 -9.91 30.89 0.62
C ARG A 3 -8.41 30.68 0.41
N ARG A 4 -7.70 31.81 0.36
CA ARG A 4 -6.25 31.88 0.50
C ARG A 4 -5.90 31.49 1.94
N TRP A 5 -5.10 30.45 2.11
CA TRP A 5 -4.51 30.10 3.40
C TRP A 5 -3.37 31.08 3.68
N PHE A 6 -3.54 31.91 4.70
CA PHE A 6 -2.46 32.67 5.31
C PHE A 6 -1.61 31.66 6.10
N GLY A 7 -0.40 31.38 5.62
CA GLY A 7 0.62 30.70 6.40
C GLY A 7 1.00 31.57 7.59
N VAL A 8 0.79 31.05 8.81
CA VAL A 8 1.32 31.65 10.03
C VAL A 8 2.79 31.26 10.12
N LEU A 9 3.64 32.05 9.46
CA LEU A 9 5.06 32.14 9.79
C LEU A 9 5.17 32.99 11.07
N LEU A 10 5.16 32.34 12.24
CA LEU A 10 5.62 32.96 13.48
C LEU A 10 7.15 32.87 13.54
N GLY A 11 7.81 33.53 12.59
CA GLY A 11 9.18 33.99 12.72
C GLY A 11 9.16 35.29 13.52
N GLY A 12 9.06 35.17 14.85
CA GLY A 12 9.11 36.31 15.76
C GLY A 12 10.53 36.80 15.96
N ALA A 13 11.14 37.44 14.97
CA ALA A 13 12.27 38.34 15.19
C ALA A 13 11.72 39.65 15.79
N LEU A 14 11.59 39.70 17.12
CA LEU A 14 11.32 40.94 17.84
C LEU A 14 12.57 41.81 17.80
N TRP A 15 12.57 42.81 16.94
CA TRP A 15 13.54 43.90 16.92
C TRP A 15 13.28 44.85 18.10
N ALA A 16 14.01 44.66 19.20
CA ALA A 16 14.17 45.66 20.25
C ALA A 16 15.50 46.41 20.04
N PRO A 17 15.54 47.76 20.15
CA PRO A 17 16.79 48.49 19.96
C PRO A 17 17.67 48.39 21.22
N GLY A 18 18.78 47.67 21.06
CA GLY A 18 20.11 47.97 21.62
C GLY A 18 20.31 47.93 23.14
N VAL A 19 20.53 46.72 23.69
CA VAL A 19 21.35 46.47 24.90
C VAL A 19 21.92 45.04 24.82
N TRP A 20 23.23 44.92 24.52
CA TRP A 20 24.16 43.82 24.80
C TRP A 20 24.06 42.50 23.99
N ALA A 21 25.25 42.04 23.59
CA ALA A 21 25.62 40.78 22.95
C ALA A 21 24.67 39.59 23.11
N HIS A 22 24.27 38.99 21.98
CA HIS A 22 23.97 37.56 22.00
C HIS A 22 25.31 36.83 22.09
N ASP A 23 25.55 36.07 23.16
CA ASP A 23 26.84 35.39 23.33
C ASP A 23 26.88 34.07 22.54
N PHE A 24 25.77 33.32 22.49
CA PHE A 24 25.70 32.04 21.79
C PHE A 24 24.48 31.88 20.87
N ARG A 25 24.69 31.08 19.81
CA ARG A 25 23.64 30.46 19.00
C ARG A 25 23.66 28.95 19.22
N ALA A 26 22.51 28.39 19.61
CA ALA A 26 22.28 26.95 19.62
C ALA A 26 21.99 26.47 18.20
N GLU A 27 22.54 25.33 17.82
CA GLU A 27 22.14 24.57 16.64
C GLU A 27 21.94 23.10 17.01
N LYS A 28 20.88 22.51 16.49
CA LYS A 28 20.61 21.07 16.62
C LYS A 28 20.17 20.47 15.30
N LEU A 29 20.73 19.31 14.97
CA LEU A 29 20.40 18.54 13.78
C LEU A 29 20.23 17.07 14.14
N VAL A 30 19.35 16.37 13.41
CA VAL A 30 19.23 14.91 13.42
C VAL A 30 19.52 14.40 12.02
N ASN A 31 20.50 13.52 11.87
CA ASN A 31 21.00 13.07 10.56
C ASN A 31 21.33 14.23 9.60
N GLY A 32 21.80 15.37 10.15
CA GLY A 32 22.14 16.57 9.39
C GLY A 32 20.95 17.46 8.99
N VAL A 33 19.73 17.15 9.41
CA VAL A 33 18.51 17.90 9.06
C VAL A 33 17.71 18.34 10.29
N LYS A 34 16.76 19.26 10.09
CA LYS A 34 15.82 19.75 11.12
C LYS A 34 14.58 18.88 11.31
N LEU A 35 14.19 18.17 10.26
CA LEU A 35 13.08 17.25 10.24
C LEU A 35 13.58 15.94 9.63
N ALA A 36 13.65 14.87 10.42
CA ALA A 36 13.99 13.54 9.94
C ALA A 36 12.74 12.66 9.92
N THR A 37 12.49 12.02 8.77
CA THR A 37 11.48 10.96 8.65
C THR A 37 12.20 9.62 8.59
N ILE A 38 11.92 8.75 9.56
CA ILE A 38 12.50 7.41 9.67
C ILE A 38 11.43 6.41 9.30
N ASN A 39 11.54 5.81 8.12
CA ASN A 39 10.55 4.91 7.55
C ASN A 39 11.13 3.56 7.11
N THR A 40 12.37 3.28 7.50
CA THR A 40 13.12 2.06 7.20
C THR A 40 13.87 1.64 8.45
N TYR A 41 13.82 0.36 8.80
CA TYR A 41 14.47 -0.19 9.98
C TYR A 41 15.24 -1.48 9.64
N PRO A 42 16.39 -1.78 10.28
CA PRO A 42 17.04 -0.99 11.33
C PRO A 42 17.66 0.31 10.77
N ASN A 43 17.66 1.36 11.59
CA ASN A 43 18.28 2.63 11.26
C ASN A 43 19.16 3.12 12.41
N THR A 44 19.85 4.24 12.21
CA THR A 44 20.65 4.90 13.24
C THR A 44 20.39 6.40 13.17
N LEU A 45 20.02 6.99 14.30
CA LEU A 45 19.81 8.42 14.45
C LEU A 45 21.05 9.07 15.05
N THR A 46 21.65 10.01 14.34
CA THR A 46 22.77 10.82 14.81
C THR A 46 22.28 12.23 15.10
N PHE A 47 22.21 12.58 16.37
CA PHE A 47 21.92 13.96 16.81
C PHE A 47 23.23 14.72 16.93
N THR A 48 23.28 15.91 16.34
CA THR A 48 24.39 16.87 16.44
C THR A 48 23.89 18.11 17.16
N PHE A 49 24.65 18.55 18.14
CA PHE A 49 24.34 19.70 18.98
C PHE A 49 25.51 20.66 18.94
N SER A 50 25.28 21.92 18.61
CA SER A 50 26.34 22.91 18.46
C SER A 50 26.03 24.17 19.24
N ALA A 51 27.02 24.70 19.95
CA ALA A 51 26.99 26.04 20.54
C ALA A 51 28.02 26.91 19.81
N THR A 52 27.57 27.91 19.07
CA THR A 52 28.45 28.84 18.34
C THR A 52 28.53 30.16 19.08
N ASN A 53 29.74 30.61 19.41
CA ASN A 53 29.94 31.96 19.93
C ASN A 53 29.69 32.97 18.80
N ILE A 54 28.69 33.82 18.98
CA ILE A 54 28.33 34.88 18.03
C ILE A 54 28.66 36.29 18.56
N HIS A 55 29.31 36.39 19.73
CA HIS A 55 29.85 37.65 20.24
C HIS A 55 30.94 38.16 19.27
N PRO A 56 30.88 39.43 18.83
CA PRO A 56 31.74 39.92 17.75
C PRO A 56 33.22 40.05 18.14
N THR A 57 33.54 40.20 19.43
CA THR A 57 34.89 40.59 19.88
C THR A 57 35.45 39.87 21.11
N LEU A 58 34.67 39.05 21.82
CA LEU A 58 35.07 38.42 23.08
C LEU A 58 34.75 36.94 23.05
N GLU A 59 35.56 36.15 23.76
CA GLU A 59 35.18 34.78 24.07
C GLU A 59 33.93 34.77 24.96
N SER A 60 33.14 33.71 24.85
CA SER A 60 31.92 33.53 25.63
C SER A 60 32.04 32.25 26.45
N LEU A 61 31.55 32.29 27.68
CA LEU A 61 31.57 31.15 28.58
C LEU A 61 30.26 30.36 28.46
N LEU A 62 30.34 29.16 27.88
CA LEU A 62 29.20 28.24 27.85
C LEU A 62 29.10 27.59 29.22
N LEU A 63 28.08 27.94 30.00
CA LEU A 63 27.87 27.42 31.35
C LEU A 63 27.07 26.11 31.33
N LEU A 64 26.14 25.99 30.39
CA LEU A 64 25.15 24.94 30.36
C LEU A 64 24.92 24.44 28.94
N ALA A 65 24.81 23.12 28.79
CA ALA A 65 24.32 22.45 27.59
C ALA A 65 23.46 21.26 28.04
N GLU A 66 22.15 21.35 27.78
CA GLU A 66 21.15 20.39 28.27
C GLU A 66 20.28 19.87 27.13
N ASP A 67 20.12 18.55 27.13
CA ASP A 67 19.17 17.83 26.31
C ASP A 67 18.92 16.46 26.96
N PRO A 68 17.68 15.96 27.02
CA PRO A 68 17.44 14.60 27.52
C PRO A 68 18.27 13.52 26.81
N LEU A 69 18.51 13.66 25.49
CA LEU A 69 19.30 12.72 24.71
C LEU A 69 20.81 12.86 24.96
N LEU A 70 21.30 14.02 25.41
CA LEU A 70 22.71 14.20 25.76
C LEU A 70 23.11 13.37 27.00
N THR A 71 22.16 12.96 27.84
CA THR A 71 22.43 12.08 29.00
C THR A 71 22.99 10.72 28.61
N ALA A 72 22.69 10.24 27.40
CA ALA A 72 23.20 8.99 26.85
C ALA A 72 24.59 9.15 26.20
N CYS A 73 25.17 10.35 26.22
CA CYS A 73 26.38 10.71 25.47
C CYS A 73 27.46 11.26 26.37
N THR A 74 28.72 11.15 25.92
CA THR A 74 29.84 11.78 26.60
C THR A 74 30.02 13.21 26.05
N LEU A 75 29.74 14.21 26.89
CA LEU A 75 30.04 15.60 26.58
C LEU A 75 31.54 15.82 26.71
N THR A 76 32.23 16.08 25.61
CA THR A 76 33.66 16.39 25.63
C THR A 76 33.96 17.47 24.59
N PRO A 77 34.41 18.67 25.01
CA PRO A 77 34.58 19.13 26.40
C PRO A 77 33.25 19.37 27.13
N ALA A 78 33.18 19.11 28.44
CA ALA A 78 31.96 19.37 29.23
C ALA A 78 31.90 20.84 29.68
N PRO A 79 30.72 21.49 29.69
CA PRO A 79 30.54 22.80 30.32
C PRO A 79 30.80 22.75 31.85
N PRO A 80 31.26 23.86 32.48
CA PRO A 80 31.49 25.17 31.89
C PRO A 80 32.80 25.25 31.07
N LEU A 81 32.77 25.92 29.91
CA LEU A 81 33.93 26.04 29.03
C LEU A 81 33.92 27.34 28.21
N ALA A 82 35.10 27.90 27.92
CA ALA A 82 35.26 29.10 27.11
C ALA A 82 35.27 28.77 25.61
N VAL A 83 34.49 29.50 24.81
CA VAL A 83 34.43 29.38 23.35
C VAL A 83 34.97 30.66 22.71
N PRO A 84 36.06 30.59 21.91
CA PRO A 84 36.64 31.76 21.25
C PRO A 84 35.66 32.47 20.32
N VAL A 85 35.96 33.73 19.98
CA VAL A 85 35.21 34.52 18.99
C VAL A 85 35.06 33.74 17.67
N GLY A 86 33.81 33.53 17.23
CA GLY A 86 33.50 32.76 16.01
C GLY A 86 33.74 31.25 16.12
N GLY A 87 34.16 30.76 17.28
CA GLY A 87 34.33 29.33 17.56
C GLY A 87 32.99 28.63 17.80
N ASN A 88 33.01 27.30 17.72
CA ASN A 88 31.89 26.46 18.10
C ASN A 88 32.36 25.24 18.91
N ILE A 89 31.44 24.68 19.68
CA ILE A 89 31.58 23.35 20.28
C ILE A 89 30.46 22.48 19.72
N THR A 90 30.80 21.24 19.37
CA THR A 90 29.87 20.28 18.78
C THR A 90 29.87 19.00 19.60
N TYR A 91 28.68 18.49 19.93
CA TYR A 91 28.45 17.18 20.52
C TYR A 91 27.70 16.30 19.54
N GLN A 92 27.96 14.99 19.59
CA GLN A 92 27.25 14.01 18.77
C GLN A 92 26.78 12.82 19.60
N CYS A 93 25.54 12.43 19.36
CA CYS A 93 24.88 11.29 19.97
C CYS A 93 24.35 10.36 18.90
N THR A 94 24.56 9.06 19.05
CA THR A 94 24.11 8.06 18.07
C THR A 94 23.21 7.04 18.74
N PHE A 95 22.00 6.86 18.22
CA PHE A 95 21.00 5.94 18.74
C PHE A 95 20.64 4.89 17.69
N PRO A 96 20.92 3.59 17.93
CA PRO A 96 20.42 2.53 17.08
C PRO A 96 18.90 2.40 17.25
N VAL A 97 18.16 2.41 16.14
CA VAL A 97 16.70 2.20 16.11
C VAL A 97 16.42 0.92 15.32
N PRO A 98 16.38 -0.26 15.97
CA PRO A 98 16.22 -1.54 15.28
C PRO A 98 14.82 -1.75 14.68
N ASN A 99 13.81 -1.03 15.16
CA ASN A 99 12.41 -1.12 14.73
C ASN A 99 11.68 0.20 15.04
N PHE A 100 10.42 0.29 14.59
CA PHE A 100 9.55 1.43 14.82
C PHE A 100 9.35 1.72 16.31
N GLU A 101 9.09 0.68 17.09
CA GLU A 101 8.82 0.78 18.52
C GLU A 101 10.03 1.37 19.28
N ALA A 102 11.27 1.06 18.87
CA ALA A 102 12.47 1.67 19.42
C ALA A 102 12.63 3.14 19.04
N CYS A 103 12.14 3.55 17.86
CA CYS A 103 12.11 4.96 17.46
C CYS A 103 11.08 5.75 18.28
N GLU A 104 9.89 5.19 18.50
CA GLU A 104 8.89 5.80 19.41
C GLU A 104 9.41 5.88 20.85
N ALA A 105 10.05 4.81 21.35
CA ALA A 105 10.61 4.78 22.69
C ALA A 105 11.71 5.82 22.90
N LEU A 106 12.50 6.14 21.85
CA LEU A 106 13.46 7.25 21.91
C LEU A 106 12.75 8.60 22.11
N GLY A 107 11.57 8.77 21.50
CA GLY A 107 10.73 9.95 21.68
C GLY A 107 10.14 10.11 23.08
N LEU A 108 9.96 9.03 23.83
CA LEU A 108 9.53 9.09 25.24
C LEU A 108 10.57 9.73 26.16
N LEU A 109 11.81 9.89 25.70
CA LEU A 109 12.86 10.62 26.41
C LEU A 109 12.74 12.14 26.21
N ASP A 110 11.81 12.61 25.38
CA ASP A 110 11.67 14.03 25.08
C ASP A 110 11.02 14.84 26.22
N SER A 111 11.46 16.09 26.37
CA SER A 111 10.99 17.03 27.39
C SER A 111 9.97 18.05 26.87
N ASN A 112 9.52 17.92 25.61
CA ASN A 112 8.61 18.88 24.98
C ASN A 112 7.13 18.53 25.21
N PRO A 113 6.29 19.47 25.72
CA PRO A 113 4.86 19.24 25.90
C PRO A 113 4.04 19.16 24.60
N SER A 114 4.66 19.40 23.44
CA SER A 114 3.98 19.48 22.13
C SER A 114 4.06 18.18 21.32
N THR A 115 4.55 17.08 21.90
CA THR A 115 4.69 15.79 21.21
C THR A 115 4.28 14.59 22.05
N PRO A 116 3.76 13.51 21.42
CA PRO A 116 3.55 13.31 19.97
C PRO A 116 2.33 14.04 19.36
N ASP A 117 2.38 14.38 18.05
CA ASP A 117 1.22 14.81 17.23
C ASP A 117 1.16 14.09 15.87
N ASP A 118 0.15 14.37 15.03
CA ASP A 118 -0.08 13.68 13.75
C ASP A 118 1.02 13.88 12.69
N THR A 119 1.96 14.82 12.90
CA THR A 119 3.02 15.19 11.96
C THR A 119 4.42 14.91 12.45
N VAL A 120 4.60 14.72 13.77
CA VAL A 120 5.88 14.43 14.41
C VAL A 120 5.72 13.42 15.55
N SER A 121 6.62 12.43 15.61
CA SER A 121 6.64 11.46 16.70
C SER A 121 7.24 12.06 17.98
N PHE A 122 8.26 12.93 17.87
CA PHE A 122 8.80 13.69 18.99
C PHE A 122 9.58 14.95 18.53
N THR A 123 9.70 15.95 19.42
CA THR A 123 10.37 17.23 19.16
C THR A 123 11.43 17.51 20.22
N ASN A 124 12.64 17.04 19.95
CA ASN A 124 13.71 17.10 20.93
C ASN A 124 14.34 18.50 20.99
N VAL A 125 14.41 19.09 22.19
CA VAL A 125 14.88 20.47 22.44
C VAL A 125 16.27 20.48 23.07
N PHE A 126 17.21 21.17 22.43
CA PHE A 126 18.54 21.46 22.98
C PHE A 126 18.58 22.86 23.57
N ASN A 127 18.99 22.97 24.83
CA ASN A 127 19.11 24.22 25.57
C ASN A 127 20.58 24.51 25.92
N ILE A 128 21.01 25.76 25.74
CA ILE A 128 22.31 26.25 26.19
C ILE A 128 22.16 27.51 27.03
N GLY A 129 23.06 27.68 27.99
CA GLY A 129 23.06 28.82 28.92
C GLY A 129 24.45 29.43 29.10
N TRP A 130 24.46 30.74 29.32
CA TRP A 130 25.64 31.54 29.65
C TRP A 130 25.25 32.64 30.66
N ASP A 131 26.22 33.44 31.12
CA ASP A 131 26.05 34.38 32.24
C ASP A 131 24.87 35.35 32.10
N SER A 132 24.53 35.75 30.87
CA SER A 132 23.54 36.80 30.57
C SER A 132 22.31 36.29 29.82
N GLY A 133 22.22 35.00 29.48
CA GLY A 133 21.14 34.50 28.65
C GLY A 133 21.14 32.99 28.38
N SER A 134 20.17 32.58 27.56
CA SER A 134 20.04 31.21 27.08
C SER A 134 19.57 31.22 25.62
N ALA A 135 19.86 30.14 24.92
CA ALA A 135 19.37 29.89 23.57
C ALA A 135 18.92 28.44 23.47
N GLN A 136 17.91 28.21 22.64
CA GLN A 136 17.38 26.87 22.40
C GLN A 136 17.21 26.63 20.91
N ASP A 137 17.32 25.36 20.54
CA ASP A 137 17.04 24.93 19.19
C ASP A 137 16.43 23.53 19.20
N THR A 138 15.66 23.22 18.16
CA THR A 138 14.81 22.03 18.12
C THR A 138 15.02 21.23 16.83
N VAL A 139 14.69 19.94 16.91
CA VAL A 139 14.56 19.05 15.77
C VAL A 139 13.29 18.23 15.91
N ASN A 140 12.71 17.88 14.77
CA ASN A 140 11.52 17.03 14.70
C ASN A 140 11.92 15.67 14.12
N VAL A 141 11.45 14.60 14.76
CA VAL A 141 11.59 13.24 14.25
C VAL A 141 10.21 12.66 14.04
N LEU A 142 9.95 12.20 12.82
CA LEU A 142 8.80 11.40 12.46
C LEU A 142 9.26 9.95 12.30
N CYS A 143 9.01 9.14 13.32
CA CYS A 143 9.06 7.69 13.23
C CYS A 143 7.83 7.26 12.44
N ALA A 144 8.05 6.65 11.27
CA ALA A 144 7.03 6.07 10.44
C ALA A 144 7.30 4.57 10.36
N GLN A 145 6.27 3.75 10.56
CA GLN A 145 6.42 2.32 10.38
C GLN A 145 6.87 2.02 8.94
N GLU A 146 7.85 1.12 8.77
CA GLU A 146 8.25 0.66 7.45
C GLU A 146 7.07 -0.03 6.76
N ARG A 147 6.63 0.53 5.64
CA ARG A 147 5.54 -0.04 4.85
C ARG A 147 6.03 -1.25 4.09
N ILE A 148 5.64 -2.44 4.55
CA ILE A 148 6.08 -3.69 3.92
C ILE A 148 5.20 -4.03 2.71
N LEU A 149 3.93 -3.66 2.75
CA LEU A 149 3.03 -3.74 1.61
C LEU A 149 2.72 -2.36 1.04
N SER A 150 2.65 -2.27 -0.29
CA SER A 150 2.15 -1.05 -0.92
C SER A 150 0.64 -1.08 -0.99
N CYS A 151 0.04 0.08 -0.79
CA CYS A 151 -1.38 0.25 -0.99
C CYS A 151 -1.70 0.35 -2.48
N ASP A 152 -2.06 -0.79 -3.06
CA ASP A 152 -2.54 -0.93 -4.43
C ASP A 152 -3.78 -1.86 -4.47
N ASP A 153 -4.27 -2.18 -5.66
CA ASP A 153 -5.44 -3.06 -5.86
C ASP A 153 -5.09 -4.57 -5.70
N THR A 154 -3.98 -4.92 -5.04
CA THR A 154 -3.64 -6.32 -4.75
C THR A 154 -4.67 -6.93 -3.81
N VAL A 155 -5.22 -8.08 -4.20
CA VAL A 155 -6.14 -8.88 -3.39
C VAL A 155 -5.34 -9.89 -2.58
N TYR A 156 -5.27 -9.65 -1.28
CA TYR A 156 -4.75 -10.61 -0.32
C TYR A 156 -5.87 -11.52 0.14
N ILE A 157 -5.59 -12.81 0.24
CA ILE A 157 -6.51 -13.81 0.80
C ILE A 157 -5.76 -14.58 1.86
N SER A 158 -6.20 -14.50 3.12
CA SER A 158 -5.77 -15.46 4.14
C SER A 158 -6.61 -16.71 4.05
N THR A 159 -6.04 -17.87 4.37
CA THR A 159 -6.81 -19.10 4.58
C THR A 159 -6.31 -19.82 5.82
N ALA A 160 -7.22 -20.48 6.55
CA ALA A 160 -6.88 -21.41 7.62
C ALA A 160 -7.67 -22.71 7.48
N SER A 161 -7.20 -23.78 8.13
CA SER A 161 -8.06 -24.95 8.35
C SER A 161 -9.06 -24.66 9.48
N SER A 162 -10.10 -25.48 9.63
CA SER A 162 -11.08 -25.29 10.70
C SER A 162 -11.14 -26.47 11.65
N SER A 163 -11.31 -26.19 12.93
CA SER A 163 -11.69 -27.20 13.91
C SER A 163 -13.14 -27.66 13.67
N SER A 164 -13.56 -28.71 14.38
CA SER A 164 -14.97 -29.13 14.40
C SER A 164 -15.92 -28.07 14.97
N SER A 165 -15.40 -27.12 15.75
CA SER A 165 -16.15 -25.97 16.28
C SER A 165 -16.11 -24.74 15.35
N GLY A 166 -15.46 -24.84 14.19
CA GLY A 166 -15.35 -23.73 13.23
C GLY A 166 -14.29 -22.68 13.59
N LEU A 167 -13.42 -22.94 14.56
CA LEU A 167 -12.29 -22.06 14.88
C LEU A 167 -11.14 -22.26 13.88
N PRO A 168 -10.38 -21.21 13.54
CA PRO A 168 -9.20 -21.35 12.70
C PRO A 168 -8.16 -22.24 13.38
N VAL A 169 -7.63 -23.21 12.63
CA VAL A 169 -6.56 -24.11 13.06
C VAL A 169 -5.39 -23.94 12.09
N GLY A 170 -4.20 -23.84 12.68
CA GLY A 170 -2.98 -23.59 11.93
C GLY A 170 -2.63 -24.73 10.96
N PRO A 171 -1.82 -24.44 9.93
CA PRO A 171 -1.22 -23.13 9.67
C PRO A 171 -2.18 -22.18 8.92
N SER A 172 -2.11 -20.89 9.26
CA SER A 172 -2.64 -19.84 8.40
C SER A 172 -1.71 -19.65 7.20
N ARG A 173 -2.29 -19.34 6.04
CA ARG A 173 -1.56 -19.08 4.79
C ARG A 173 -2.03 -17.77 4.19
N LEU A 174 -1.10 -16.97 3.69
CA LEU A 174 -1.37 -15.73 2.98
C LEU A 174 -1.12 -15.93 1.47
N TYR A 175 -2.09 -15.56 0.66
CA TYR A 175 -2.03 -15.61 -0.79
C TYR A 175 -2.24 -14.23 -1.39
N VAL A 176 -1.67 -14.02 -2.57
CA VAL A 176 -2.14 -13.00 -3.51
C VAL A 176 -3.02 -13.69 -4.54
N PHE A 177 -4.25 -13.20 -4.70
CA PHE A 177 -5.15 -13.65 -5.74
C PHE A 177 -4.91 -12.85 -7.03
N ASP A 178 -4.62 -13.56 -8.11
CA ASP A 178 -4.60 -12.98 -9.46
C ASP A 178 -5.94 -13.27 -10.14
N PRO A 179 -6.83 -12.28 -10.26
CA PRO A 179 -8.14 -12.44 -10.86
C PRO A 179 -8.10 -12.68 -12.38
N ALA A 180 -7.01 -12.30 -13.06
CA ALA A 180 -6.86 -12.48 -14.51
C ALA A 180 -6.53 -13.94 -14.87
N SER A 181 -5.71 -14.60 -14.05
CA SER A 181 -5.40 -16.02 -14.18
C SER A 181 -6.26 -16.92 -13.29
N ALA A 182 -7.06 -16.34 -12.39
CA ALA A 182 -7.83 -17.02 -11.36
C ALA A 182 -6.96 -17.93 -10.46
N THR A 183 -5.75 -17.49 -10.13
CA THR A 183 -4.79 -18.27 -9.34
C THR A 183 -4.49 -17.64 -7.98
N LEU A 184 -4.07 -18.47 -7.02
CA LEU A 184 -3.57 -18.04 -5.72
C LEU A 184 -2.06 -18.27 -5.65
N ALA A 185 -1.30 -17.19 -5.52
CA ALA A 185 0.14 -17.23 -5.31
C ALA A 185 0.45 -17.16 -3.81
N LEU A 186 0.97 -18.26 -3.24
CA LEU A 186 1.35 -18.32 -1.82
C LEU A 186 2.47 -17.32 -1.54
N GLN A 187 2.25 -16.42 -0.59
CA GLN A 187 3.27 -15.49 -0.07
C GLN A 187 4.01 -16.11 1.12
N GLY A 188 3.30 -16.86 1.96
CA GLY A 188 3.89 -17.63 3.05
C GLY A 188 2.84 -18.20 4.00
N SER A 189 3.32 -18.81 5.08
CA SER A 189 2.49 -19.51 6.06
C SER A 189 3.05 -19.38 7.47
N THR A 190 2.18 -19.39 8.47
CA THR A 190 2.54 -19.36 9.89
C THR A 190 1.75 -20.39 10.69
N SER A 191 2.33 -20.88 11.79
CA SER A 191 1.62 -21.77 12.72
C SER A 191 0.55 -21.05 13.53
N LEU A 192 0.62 -19.72 13.63
CA LEU A 192 -0.37 -18.91 14.35
C LEU A 192 -1.69 -18.85 13.54
N PRO A 193 -2.78 -19.48 13.98
CA PRO A 193 -4.06 -19.42 13.26
C PRO A 193 -4.66 -18.02 13.37
N TYR A 194 -5.23 -17.50 12.29
CA TYR A 194 -5.90 -16.20 12.28
C TYR A 194 -6.94 -16.12 11.17
N ASN A 195 -7.90 -15.23 11.36
CA ASN A 195 -8.91 -14.83 10.39
C ASN A 195 -9.21 -13.32 10.56
N ALA A 196 -10.30 -12.81 10.03
CA ALA A 196 -10.66 -11.40 9.97
C ALA A 196 -9.55 -10.50 9.37
N LEU A 197 -9.02 -10.86 8.19
CA LEU A 197 -7.89 -10.15 7.58
C LEU A 197 -8.30 -8.78 7.02
N ALA A 198 -7.48 -7.75 7.22
CA ALA A 198 -7.65 -6.42 6.64
C ALA A 198 -6.32 -5.74 6.30
N PHE A 199 -6.29 -4.88 5.29
CA PHE A 199 -5.09 -4.10 4.91
C PHE A 199 -5.16 -2.70 5.47
N ASN A 200 -4.11 -2.25 6.19
CA ASN A 200 -4.01 -0.90 6.72
C ASN A 200 -3.17 0.01 5.83
N HIS A 201 -3.81 1.03 5.25
CA HIS A 201 -3.17 2.02 4.37
C HIS A 201 -2.25 3.00 5.10
N VAL A 202 -2.38 3.12 6.43
CA VAL A 202 -1.57 4.03 7.24
C VAL A 202 -0.15 3.52 7.37
N ASP A 203 0.02 2.24 7.69
CA ASP A 203 1.32 1.60 7.98
C ASP A 203 1.75 0.53 6.96
N GLY A 204 0.88 0.14 6.02
CA GLY A 204 1.21 -0.87 5.01
C GLY A 204 1.32 -2.29 5.54
N PHE A 205 0.66 -2.61 6.66
CA PHE A 205 0.54 -3.97 7.19
C PHE A 205 -0.86 -4.55 6.97
N LEU A 206 -0.93 -5.87 7.08
CA LEU A 206 -2.21 -6.55 7.27
C LEU A 206 -2.48 -6.67 8.78
N TYR A 207 -3.76 -6.75 9.15
CA TYR A 207 -4.24 -6.94 10.51
C TYR A 207 -5.25 -8.08 10.50
N ALA A 208 -5.27 -8.85 11.57
CA ALA A 208 -6.16 -10.01 11.70
C ALA A 208 -6.49 -10.28 13.17
N ILE A 209 -7.43 -11.18 13.41
CA ILE A 209 -7.74 -11.72 14.74
C ILE A 209 -7.24 -13.15 14.85
N ASN A 210 -6.43 -13.39 15.88
CA ASN A 210 -6.07 -14.72 16.35
C ASN A 210 -7.02 -15.12 17.48
N SER A 211 -7.64 -16.30 17.40
CA SER A 211 -8.46 -16.86 18.47
C SER A 211 -8.15 -18.35 18.62
N ASP A 212 -7.94 -18.79 19.86
CA ASP A 212 -7.73 -20.21 20.20
C ASP A 212 -9.00 -20.86 20.78
N GLY A 213 -10.08 -20.09 20.95
CA GLY A 213 -11.33 -20.54 21.54
C GLY A 213 -11.33 -20.67 23.07
N VAL A 214 -10.20 -20.38 23.73
CA VAL A 214 -10.01 -20.58 25.17
C VAL A 214 -9.71 -19.25 25.85
N ASN A 215 -8.75 -18.50 25.32
CA ASN A 215 -8.34 -17.20 25.81
C ASN A 215 -9.08 -16.08 25.08
N ALA A 216 -8.93 -14.85 25.58
CA ALA A 216 -9.40 -13.69 24.84
C ALA A 216 -8.72 -13.66 23.45
N PRO A 217 -9.48 -13.37 22.38
CA PRO A 217 -8.90 -13.25 21.04
C PRO A 217 -7.89 -12.10 21.00
N ASN A 218 -6.88 -12.18 20.14
CA ASN A 218 -5.83 -11.18 20.02
C ASN A 218 -5.94 -10.43 18.69
N LEU A 219 -5.74 -9.11 18.72
CA LEU A 219 -5.37 -8.37 17.53
C LEU A 219 -3.93 -8.73 17.18
N ILE A 220 -3.71 -9.05 15.90
CA ILE A 220 -2.37 -9.35 15.39
C ILE A 220 -2.04 -8.47 14.18
N ARG A 221 -0.77 -8.14 14.04
CA ARG A 221 -0.17 -7.54 12.84
C ARG A 221 0.38 -8.66 11.96
N VAL A 222 -0.03 -8.71 10.71
CA VAL A 222 0.37 -9.72 9.73
C VAL A 222 1.30 -9.07 8.69
N ASP A 223 2.46 -9.68 8.51
CA ASP A 223 3.51 -9.24 7.59
C ASP A 223 3.23 -9.75 6.15
N ALA A 224 3.99 -9.26 5.16
CA ALA A 224 3.86 -9.59 3.74
C ALA A 224 4.04 -11.09 3.42
N ASN A 225 4.73 -11.83 4.29
CA ASN A 225 4.88 -13.29 4.20
C ASN A 225 3.81 -14.08 4.98
N GLY A 226 2.80 -13.39 5.55
CA GLY A 226 1.75 -14.01 6.35
C GLY A 226 2.13 -14.29 7.81
N SER A 227 3.32 -13.90 8.28
CA SER A 227 3.71 -14.05 9.68
C SER A 227 2.92 -13.08 10.55
N GLY A 228 2.31 -13.59 11.63
CA GLY A 228 1.52 -12.81 12.58
C GLY A 228 2.30 -12.50 13.86
N ASN A 229 2.25 -11.26 14.32
CA ASN A 229 2.76 -10.81 15.62
C ASN A 229 1.60 -10.30 16.47
N ILE A 230 1.49 -10.79 17.71
CA ILE A 230 0.44 -10.35 18.65
C ILE A 230 0.71 -8.91 19.07
N ILE A 231 -0.32 -8.07 18.98
CA ILE A 231 -0.30 -6.69 19.50
C ILE A 231 -0.86 -6.70 20.93
N ALA A 232 -2.12 -7.10 21.09
CA ALA A 232 -2.80 -7.12 22.37
C ALA A 232 -4.02 -8.07 22.35
N PRO A 233 -4.45 -8.58 23.52
CA PRO A 233 -5.76 -9.21 23.66
C PRO A 233 -6.88 -8.18 23.44
N LEU A 234 -7.94 -8.60 22.75
CA LEU A 234 -9.15 -7.82 22.54
C LEU A 234 -10.04 -7.84 23.79
N VAL A 235 -10.57 -6.68 24.13
CA VAL A 235 -11.64 -6.53 25.12
C VAL A 235 -12.95 -6.41 24.36
N THR A 236 -13.83 -7.41 24.47
CA THR A 236 -15.10 -7.46 23.76
C THR A 236 -16.17 -8.16 24.60
N GLY A 237 -17.45 -7.91 24.28
CA GLY A 237 -18.59 -8.65 24.80
C GLY A 237 -18.77 -10.06 24.21
N ALA A 238 -18.06 -10.39 23.12
CA ALA A 238 -18.09 -11.74 22.55
C ALA A 238 -17.39 -12.76 23.45
N ALA A 239 -17.84 -14.01 23.40
CA ALA A 239 -17.21 -15.10 24.15
C ALA A 239 -15.81 -15.46 23.58
N ASN A 240 -14.95 -16.10 24.38
CA ASN A 240 -13.64 -16.56 23.90
C ASN A 240 -13.76 -17.61 22.77
N THR A 241 -14.84 -18.39 22.75
CA THR A 241 -15.15 -19.37 21.70
C THR A 241 -15.71 -18.77 20.42
N ALA A 242 -15.87 -17.45 20.38
CA ALA A 242 -16.53 -16.75 19.30
C ALA A 242 -15.70 -16.79 17.99
N LEU A 243 -16.42 -16.83 16.87
CA LEU A 243 -15.84 -17.03 15.55
C LEU A 243 -15.65 -15.68 14.86
N TRP A 244 -14.42 -15.34 14.52
CA TRP A 244 -14.10 -14.09 13.83
C TRP A 244 -14.08 -14.32 12.33
N GLY A 245 -15.02 -13.69 11.62
CA GLY A 245 -15.27 -13.94 10.21
C GLY A 245 -14.72 -12.86 9.29
N ALA A 246 -14.79 -11.59 9.68
CA ALA A 246 -14.49 -10.47 8.78
C ALA A 246 -13.59 -9.42 9.43
N GLY A 247 -12.74 -8.80 8.61
CA GLY A 247 -11.87 -7.70 9.00
C GLY A 247 -11.99 -6.53 8.04
N ALA A 248 -11.91 -5.29 8.53
CA ALA A 248 -11.73 -4.12 7.69
C ALA A 248 -10.88 -3.05 8.39
N ILE A 249 -10.21 -2.20 7.62
CA ILE A 249 -9.57 -0.98 8.13
C ILE A 249 -10.42 0.22 7.72
N LEU A 250 -10.76 1.10 8.66
CA LEU A 250 -11.47 2.35 8.37
C LEU A 250 -10.51 3.44 7.88
N GLY A 251 -11.06 4.53 7.33
CA GLY A 251 -10.26 5.61 6.74
C GLY A 251 -9.28 6.29 7.71
N ASP A 252 -9.52 6.18 9.02
CA ASP A 252 -8.62 6.68 10.07
C ASP A 252 -7.53 5.66 10.49
N GLY A 253 -7.47 4.50 9.86
CA GLY A 253 -6.49 3.45 10.17
C GLY A 253 -6.90 2.50 11.30
N SER A 254 -8.07 2.69 11.91
CA SER A 254 -8.58 1.77 12.94
C SER A 254 -9.07 0.44 12.33
N PHE A 255 -8.86 -0.65 13.05
CA PHE A 255 -9.30 -1.99 12.65
C PHE A 255 -10.72 -2.26 13.11
N LEU A 256 -11.49 -2.98 12.29
CA LEU A 256 -12.79 -3.55 12.61
C LEU A 256 -12.72 -5.05 12.48
N GLY A 257 -12.98 -5.76 13.58
CA GLY A 257 -13.22 -7.21 13.58
C GLY A 257 -14.69 -7.51 13.72
N PHE A 258 -15.19 -8.47 12.96
CA PHE A 258 -16.56 -8.95 13.09
C PHE A 258 -16.59 -10.42 13.49
N GLU A 259 -17.30 -10.64 14.58
CA GLU A 259 -17.55 -11.94 15.18
C GLU A 259 -18.94 -12.42 14.74
N ILE A 260 -19.05 -13.63 14.20
CA ILE A 260 -20.23 -14.10 13.43
C ILE A 260 -21.25 -14.93 14.24
N THR A 261 -20.95 -15.29 15.49
CA THR A 261 -21.81 -16.10 16.38
C THR A 261 -22.81 -15.22 17.13
N SER A 262 -22.34 -14.08 17.62
CA SER A 262 -23.10 -13.08 18.37
C SER A 262 -23.15 -11.72 17.65
N ASN A 263 -22.56 -11.62 16.45
CA ASN A 263 -22.58 -10.44 15.59
C ASN A 263 -21.95 -9.20 16.21
N HIS A 264 -20.90 -9.37 17.03
CA HIS A 264 -20.13 -8.24 17.55
C HIS A 264 -19.24 -7.65 16.45
N LEU A 265 -19.39 -6.34 16.23
CA LEU A 265 -18.53 -5.53 15.38
C LEU A 265 -17.67 -4.65 16.29
N VAL A 266 -16.39 -4.99 16.38
CA VAL A 266 -15.44 -4.44 17.34
C VAL A 266 -14.43 -3.56 16.62
N ARG A 267 -14.37 -2.29 17.00
CA ARG A 267 -13.38 -1.33 16.50
C ARG A 267 -12.20 -1.26 17.45
N VAL A 268 -10.99 -1.26 16.90
CA VAL A 268 -9.74 -1.41 17.64
C VAL A 268 -8.71 -0.41 17.13
N ASN A 269 -7.96 0.22 18.05
CA ASN A 269 -6.79 1.00 17.70
C ASN A 269 -5.66 0.04 17.29
N THR A 270 -5.11 0.20 16.08
CA THR A 270 -4.10 -0.71 15.51
C THR A 270 -2.72 -0.59 16.15
N THR A 271 -2.41 0.53 16.79
CA THR A 271 -1.14 0.76 17.49
C THR A 271 -1.16 0.14 18.88
N THR A 272 -2.22 0.38 19.66
CA THR A 272 -2.28 -0.03 21.07
C THR A 272 -3.07 -1.32 21.30
N GLY A 273 -3.87 -1.75 20.32
CA GLY A 273 -4.83 -2.85 20.47
C GLY A 273 -6.04 -2.50 21.35
N ALA A 274 -6.22 -1.24 21.76
CA ALA A 274 -7.33 -0.82 22.59
C ALA A 274 -8.67 -0.88 21.84
N THR A 275 -9.68 -1.51 22.44
CA THR A 275 -11.05 -1.50 21.92
C THR A 275 -11.63 -0.09 22.00
N LEU A 276 -12.01 0.46 20.85
CA LEU A 276 -12.61 1.78 20.69
C LEU A 276 -14.15 1.72 20.76
N SER A 277 -14.75 0.67 20.21
CA SER A 277 -16.19 0.41 20.29
C SER A 277 -16.50 -1.06 20.10
N ASP A 278 -17.61 -1.51 20.66
CA ASP A 278 -18.17 -2.85 20.47
C ASP A 278 -19.68 -2.73 20.33
N VAL A 279 -20.20 -3.06 19.14
CA VAL A 279 -21.62 -2.95 18.81
C VAL A 279 -22.12 -4.24 18.18
N VAL A 280 -23.40 -4.58 18.40
CA VAL A 280 -24.01 -5.79 17.82
C VAL A 280 -24.77 -5.46 16.55
N VAL A 281 -24.50 -6.20 15.46
CA VAL A 281 -25.13 -6.02 14.15
C VAL A 281 -26.23 -7.04 13.91
N GLY A 282 -27.49 -6.63 14.09
CA GLY A 282 -28.63 -7.51 13.88
C GLY A 282 -28.57 -8.77 14.76
N THR A 283 -28.97 -9.91 14.20
CA THR A 283 -28.95 -11.23 14.85
C THR A 283 -28.53 -12.30 13.83
N PRO A 284 -28.00 -13.46 14.24
CA PRO A 284 -27.65 -14.53 13.30
C PRO A 284 -28.82 -15.00 12.40
N ALA A 285 -30.07 -14.77 12.82
CA ALA A 285 -31.26 -15.13 12.07
C ALA A 285 -31.57 -14.18 10.90
N ASN A 286 -31.18 -12.90 10.98
CA ASN A 286 -31.47 -11.89 9.97
C ASN A 286 -30.22 -11.25 9.35
N PHE A 287 -29.05 -11.46 9.93
CA PHE A 287 -27.79 -10.92 9.49
C PHE A 287 -26.69 -11.96 9.65
N ARG A 288 -26.21 -12.48 8.52
CA ARG A 288 -25.11 -13.45 8.48
C ARG A 288 -24.19 -13.16 7.31
N VAL A 289 -23.07 -12.52 7.61
CA VAL A 289 -22.02 -12.16 6.66
C VAL A 289 -20.77 -12.97 7.01
N ALA A 290 -20.14 -13.58 6.01
CA ALA A 290 -18.86 -14.26 6.22
C ALA A 290 -17.72 -13.25 6.16
N ASP A 291 -17.73 -12.33 5.19
CA ASP A 291 -16.77 -11.23 5.08
C ASP A 291 -17.40 -9.93 4.52
N PHE A 292 -16.78 -8.78 4.79
CA PHE A 292 -17.17 -7.48 4.27
C PHE A 292 -15.94 -6.63 3.92
N ALA A 293 -16.14 -5.63 3.08
CA ALA A 293 -15.11 -4.65 2.78
C ALA A 293 -15.63 -3.22 2.96
N VAL A 294 -14.73 -2.31 3.33
CA VAL A 294 -15.04 -0.88 3.44
C VAL A 294 -15.06 -0.22 2.06
N ASN A 295 -16.11 0.54 1.77
CA ASN A 295 -16.19 1.33 0.56
C ASN A 295 -15.36 2.62 0.74
N PRO A 296 -14.35 2.87 -0.12
CA PRO A 296 -13.45 4.00 0.07
C PRO A 296 -14.08 5.37 -0.20
N ILE A 297 -15.25 5.42 -0.81
CA ILE A 297 -15.95 6.66 -1.17
C ILE A 297 -16.81 7.16 0.00
N ASN A 298 -17.51 6.26 0.69
CA ASN A 298 -18.48 6.63 1.73
C ASN A 298 -18.18 6.06 3.12
N GLY A 299 -17.15 5.23 3.27
CA GLY A 299 -16.72 4.67 4.55
C GLY A 299 -17.67 3.63 5.16
N LEU A 300 -18.72 3.19 4.44
CA LEU A 300 -19.62 2.13 4.89
C LEU A 300 -19.06 0.75 4.51
N LEU A 301 -19.43 -0.28 5.26
CA LEU A 301 -19.05 -1.66 4.92
C LEU A 301 -20.09 -2.28 3.98
N TYR A 302 -19.64 -3.11 3.05
CA TYR A 302 -20.50 -3.90 2.18
C TYR A 302 -20.13 -5.37 2.30
N GLY A 303 -21.15 -6.20 2.49
CA GLY A 303 -21.02 -7.65 2.60
C GLY A 303 -22.16 -8.37 1.89
N PHE A 304 -22.11 -9.70 1.89
CA PHE A 304 -23.22 -10.53 1.41
C PHE A 304 -23.94 -11.17 2.60
N ASN A 305 -25.16 -10.73 2.86
CA ASN A 305 -26.01 -11.28 3.90
C ASN A 305 -26.61 -12.61 3.42
N SER A 306 -25.99 -13.71 3.83
CA SER A 306 -26.41 -15.08 3.49
C SER A 306 -27.76 -15.46 4.12
N ALA A 307 -28.19 -14.79 5.20
CA ALA A 307 -29.51 -15.03 5.81
C ALA A 307 -30.64 -14.54 4.89
N THR A 308 -30.44 -13.42 4.19
CA THR A 308 -31.44 -12.80 3.32
C THR A 308 -31.12 -12.92 1.82
N GLN A 309 -29.98 -13.51 1.48
CA GLN A 309 -29.45 -13.67 0.11
C GLN A 309 -29.36 -12.34 -0.64
N ARG A 310 -28.82 -11.32 0.03
CA ARG A 310 -28.71 -9.94 -0.47
C ARG A 310 -27.35 -9.34 -0.17
N VAL A 311 -26.90 -8.44 -1.04
CA VAL A 311 -25.86 -7.48 -0.67
C VAL A 311 -26.40 -6.57 0.44
N THR A 312 -25.58 -6.28 1.44
CA THR A 312 -25.97 -5.49 2.61
C THR A 312 -24.95 -4.40 2.87
N ILE A 313 -25.44 -3.26 3.36
CA ILE A 313 -24.64 -2.10 3.75
C ILE A 313 -24.66 -2.03 5.27
N ILE A 314 -23.50 -1.89 5.90
CA ILE A 314 -23.37 -1.82 7.36
C ILE A 314 -22.72 -0.49 7.72
N ASN A 315 -23.29 0.19 8.71
CA ASN A 315 -22.69 1.35 9.32
C ASN A 315 -21.67 0.89 10.38
N PRO A 316 -20.36 1.14 10.16
CA PRO A 316 -19.32 0.63 11.05
C PRO A 316 -19.32 1.27 12.45
N LEU A 317 -19.95 2.43 12.62
CA LEU A 317 -19.99 3.14 13.90
C LEU A 317 -21.24 2.78 14.72
N LEU A 318 -22.37 2.59 14.05
CA LEU A 318 -23.66 2.35 14.71
C LEU A 318 -24.02 0.87 14.82
N GLY A 319 -23.36 0.00 14.05
CA GLY A 319 -23.72 -1.42 13.97
C GLY A 319 -25.08 -1.68 13.31
N THR A 320 -25.62 -0.70 12.57
CA THR A 320 -26.87 -0.87 11.81
C THR A 320 -26.58 -1.40 10.42
N HIS A 321 -27.47 -2.24 9.88
CA HIS A 321 -27.35 -2.75 8.51
C HIS A 321 -28.63 -2.50 7.71
N THR A 322 -28.50 -2.47 6.38
CA THR A 322 -29.61 -2.35 5.45
C THR A 322 -29.31 -3.16 4.21
N ASP A 323 -30.15 -4.14 3.92
CA ASP A 323 -30.03 -4.93 2.70
C ASP A 323 -30.48 -4.13 1.48
N PHE A 324 -29.94 -4.49 0.32
CA PHE A 324 -30.46 -4.05 -0.96
C PHE A 324 -31.91 -4.52 -1.13
N VAL A 325 -32.75 -3.67 -1.75
CA VAL A 325 -34.20 -3.89 -1.82
C VAL A 325 -34.56 -5.25 -2.42
N LEU A 326 -33.89 -5.63 -3.50
CA LEU A 326 -34.16 -6.87 -4.22
C LEU A 326 -33.18 -7.97 -3.82
N PRO A 327 -33.63 -9.24 -3.74
CA PRO A 327 -32.73 -10.38 -3.63
C PRO A 327 -31.65 -10.36 -4.70
N THR A 328 -30.45 -10.73 -4.30
CA THR A 328 -29.30 -10.74 -5.20
C THR A 328 -29.50 -11.80 -6.29
N ARG A 329 -29.14 -11.42 -7.53
CA ARG A 329 -29.06 -12.34 -8.68
C ARG A 329 -27.61 -12.63 -9.04
N ILE A 330 -27.27 -13.89 -9.24
CA ILE A 330 -25.98 -14.37 -9.77
C ILE A 330 -26.18 -14.73 -11.23
N ASN A 331 -25.51 -14.01 -12.14
CA ASN A 331 -25.64 -14.19 -13.59
C ASN A 331 -27.12 -14.20 -14.05
N GLY A 332 -27.94 -13.32 -13.47
CA GLY A 332 -29.37 -13.19 -13.77
C GLY A 332 -30.31 -14.13 -12.99
N VAL A 333 -29.81 -15.16 -12.32
CA VAL A 333 -30.60 -16.13 -11.54
C VAL A 333 -30.61 -15.75 -10.06
N LEU A 334 -31.74 -15.91 -9.37
CA LEU A 334 -31.82 -15.62 -7.92
C LEU A 334 -30.77 -16.42 -7.13
N SER A 335 -30.10 -15.77 -6.19
CA SER A 335 -29.17 -16.42 -5.26
C SER A 335 -29.93 -17.28 -4.26
N VAL A 336 -29.50 -18.52 -4.07
CA VAL A 336 -30.10 -19.45 -3.12
C VAL A 336 -29.00 -20.14 -2.33
N GLY A 337 -28.98 -19.91 -1.00
CA GLY A 337 -28.06 -20.57 -0.07
C GLY A 337 -26.58 -20.20 -0.24
N ASN A 338 -26.25 -19.18 -1.04
CA ASN A 338 -24.85 -18.82 -1.25
C ASN A 338 -24.23 -18.13 -0.04
N SER A 339 -22.90 -18.19 0.01
CA SER A 339 -22.06 -17.41 0.90
C SER A 339 -20.92 -16.78 0.11
N MET A 340 -20.61 -15.52 0.42
CA MET A 340 -19.42 -14.83 -0.09
C MET A 340 -18.41 -14.79 1.05
N VAL A 341 -17.39 -15.63 0.94
CA VAL A 341 -16.41 -15.84 2.01
C VAL A 341 -15.40 -14.71 2.09
N SER A 342 -15.15 -14.01 0.98
CA SER A 342 -14.23 -12.88 0.93
C SER A 342 -14.89 -11.70 0.22
N ALA A 343 -14.60 -10.49 0.70
CA ALA A 343 -15.08 -9.24 0.14
C ALA A 343 -13.92 -8.26 -0.03
N VAL A 344 -13.86 -7.56 -1.16
CA VAL A 344 -12.83 -6.54 -1.40
C VAL A 344 -13.36 -5.36 -2.20
N PHE A 345 -12.88 -4.16 -1.86
CA PHE A 345 -13.08 -2.96 -2.66
C PHE A 345 -11.79 -2.56 -3.37
N THR A 346 -11.95 -2.08 -4.59
CA THR A 346 -10.91 -1.30 -5.27
C THR A 346 -10.86 0.11 -4.70
N SER A 347 -9.73 0.78 -4.87
CA SER A 347 -9.57 2.20 -4.53
C SER A 347 -10.59 3.14 -5.17
N VAL A 348 -11.19 2.75 -6.31
CA VAL A 348 -12.21 3.54 -7.02
C VAL A 348 -13.65 3.15 -6.66
N GLY A 349 -13.85 2.29 -5.66
CA GLY A 349 -15.18 1.95 -5.13
C GLY A 349 -15.91 0.83 -5.86
N GLU A 350 -15.23 0.03 -6.68
CA GLU A 350 -15.79 -1.22 -7.21
C GLU A 350 -15.68 -2.37 -6.19
N LEU A 351 -16.79 -3.07 -5.96
CA LEU A 351 -16.89 -4.20 -5.00
C LEU A 351 -16.79 -5.54 -5.71
N PHE A 352 -16.02 -6.44 -5.11
CA PHE A 352 -15.90 -7.83 -5.52
C PHE A 352 -16.12 -8.77 -4.35
N PHE A 353 -16.63 -9.96 -4.67
CA PHE A 353 -16.79 -11.06 -3.73
C PHE A 353 -16.08 -12.30 -4.25
N TYR A 354 -15.53 -13.11 -3.34
CA TYR A 354 -15.16 -14.49 -3.61
C TYR A 354 -16.11 -15.40 -2.83
N GLY A 355 -16.72 -16.39 -3.47
CA GLY A 355 -17.77 -17.18 -2.83
C GLY A 355 -18.27 -18.37 -3.61
N SER A 356 -19.40 -18.90 -3.14
CA SER A 356 -20.06 -20.07 -3.69
C SER A 356 -20.88 -19.77 -4.93
N THR A 357 -21.41 -20.82 -5.57
CA THR A 357 -22.33 -20.69 -6.71
C THR A 357 -23.67 -21.34 -6.40
N ASN A 358 -24.73 -20.96 -7.12
CA ASN A 358 -26.03 -21.64 -7.04
C ASN A 358 -25.94 -23.16 -7.35
N ALA A 359 -24.96 -23.58 -8.13
CA ALA A 359 -24.75 -25.00 -8.45
C ALA A 359 -24.08 -25.76 -7.29
N ASN A 360 -23.29 -25.08 -6.47
CA ASN A 360 -22.62 -25.68 -5.32
C ASN A 360 -22.35 -24.63 -4.23
N VAL A 361 -23.21 -24.62 -3.22
CA VAL A 361 -23.14 -23.70 -2.07
C VAL A 361 -22.07 -24.08 -1.05
N ASN A 362 -21.51 -25.28 -1.14
CA ASN A 362 -20.48 -25.78 -0.21
C ASN A 362 -19.05 -25.49 -0.72
N LEU A 363 -18.93 -24.92 -1.92
CA LEU A 363 -17.64 -24.71 -2.58
C LEU A 363 -17.46 -23.22 -2.91
N ALA A 364 -16.64 -22.53 -2.13
CA ALA A 364 -16.24 -21.15 -2.44
C ALA A 364 -15.04 -21.16 -3.40
N ASN A 365 -15.30 -20.90 -4.67
CA ASN A 365 -14.29 -20.96 -5.73
C ASN A 365 -14.52 -19.95 -6.86
N THR A 366 -15.44 -19.00 -6.69
CA THR A 366 -15.84 -18.11 -7.76
C THR A 366 -15.69 -16.65 -7.33
N PHE A 367 -15.04 -15.87 -8.18
CA PHE A 367 -14.88 -14.43 -8.02
C PHE A 367 -15.97 -13.69 -8.80
N TYR A 368 -16.58 -12.69 -8.16
CA TYR A 368 -17.72 -11.96 -8.66
C TYR A 368 -17.50 -10.46 -8.59
N SER A 369 -17.92 -9.74 -9.62
CA SER A 369 -18.10 -8.30 -9.57
C SER A 369 -19.52 -7.98 -9.10
N VAL A 370 -19.69 -6.93 -8.32
CA VAL A 370 -20.99 -6.53 -7.76
C VAL A 370 -21.50 -5.25 -8.40
N ASN A 371 -22.76 -5.26 -8.83
CA ASN A 371 -23.47 -4.05 -9.21
C ASN A 371 -24.01 -3.36 -7.95
N LEU A 372 -23.39 -2.25 -7.54
CA LEU A 372 -23.76 -1.50 -6.32
C LEU A 372 -25.09 -0.72 -6.41
N VAL A 373 -25.81 -0.78 -7.52
CA VAL A 373 -27.18 -0.23 -7.62
C VAL A 373 -28.22 -1.31 -7.33
N THR A 374 -27.97 -2.54 -7.77
CA THR A 374 -28.95 -3.64 -7.76
C THR A 374 -28.60 -4.77 -6.80
N GLY A 375 -27.35 -4.85 -6.36
CA GLY A 375 -26.82 -5.97 -5.57
C GLY A 375 -26.60 -7.25 -6.38
N ALA A 376 -26.66 -7.19 -7.72
CA ALA A 376 -26.44 -8.34 -8.60
C ALA A 376 -24.94 -8.70 -8.70
N LEU A 377 -24.64 -9.99 -8.75
CA LEU A 377 -23.30 -10.54 -8.98
C LEU A 377 -23.15 -11.01 -10.43
N THR A 378 -22.01 -10.70 -11.03
CA THR A 378 -21.58 -11.28 -12.32
C THR A 378 -20.28 -12.05 -12.09
N THR A 379 -20.24 -13.30 -12.54
CA THR A 379 -19.01 -14.11 -12.47
C THR A 379 -17.91 -13.47 -13.28
N VAL A 380 -16.78 -13.23 -12.63
CA VAL A 380 -15.55 -12.73 -13.23
C VAL A 380 -14.69 -13.91 -13.66
N SER A 381 -14.38 -14.79 -12.72
CA SER A 381 -13.60 -16.00 -12.95
C SER A 381 -13.92 -17.08 -11.90
N THR A 382 -13.53 -18.32 -12.20
CA THR A 382 -13.61 -19.44 -11.26
C THR A 382 -12.19 -19.89 -10.96
N GLY A 383 -11.80 -19.79 -9.70
CA GLY A 383 -10.46 -20.09 -9.20
C GLY A 383 -10.42 -21.32 -8.31
N PRO A 384 -9.35 -21.49 -7.53
CA PRO A 384 -9.21 -22.60 -6.59
C PRO A 384 -10.20 -22.51 -5.43
N THR A 385 -10.58 -23.66 -4.88
CA THR A 385 -11.41 -23.70 -3.67
C THR A 385 -10.65 -23.12 -2.48
N THR A 386 -11.30 -22.22 -1.74
CA THR A 386 -10.77 -21.67 -0.49
C THR A 386 -11.62 -22.09 0.71
N GLN A 387 -11.00 -22.14 1.90
CA GLN A 387 -11.65 -22.41 3.19
C GLN A 387 -11.19 -21.34 4.18
N PHE A 388 -12.11 -20.82 5.02
CA PHE A 388 -11.86 -19.72 5.98
C PHE A 388 -11.05 -18.60 5.34
N ALA A 389 -11.65 -17.98 4.32
CA ALA A 389 -10.92 -17.16 3.38
C ALA A 389 -11.41 -15.72 3.41
N ASP A 390 -10.60 -14.82 3.95
CA ASP A 390 -10.97 -13.41 4.08
C ASP A 390 -10.17 -12.57 3.10
N GLY A 391 -10.87 -11.60 2.49
CA GLY A 391 -10.28 -10.70 1.51
C GLY A 391 -9.74 -9.44 2.16
N ALA A 392 -8.52 -9.07 1.79
CA ALA A 392 -7.99 -7.75 2.11
C ALA A 392 -7.47 -7.08 0.84
N THR A 393 -7.93 -5.85 0.59
CA THR A 393 -7.37 -4.91 -0.37
C THR A 393 -7.13 -3.58 0.30
N CYS A 394 -6.24 -2.77 -0.27
CA CYS A 394 -6.09 -1.42 0.21
C CYS A 394 -7.21 -0.51 -0.32
N ALA A 395 -8.20 -0.22 0.52
CA ALA A 395 -9.32 0.62 0.14
C ALA A 395 -8.92 2.11 0.01
N PHE A 396 -8.06 2.62 0.90
CA PHE A 396 -7.74 4.04 1.01
C PHE A 396 -6.30 4.35 0.58
N PRO A 397 -6.00 4.49 -0.72
CA PRO A 397 -4.65 4.85 -1.15
C PRO A 397 -4.19 6.18 -0.53
N PRO A 398 -2.96 6.22 0.04
CA PRO A 398 -2.39 7.47 0.46
C PRO A 398 -2.27 8.39 -0.77
N PRO A 399 -2.36 9.71 -0.61
CA PRO A 399 -2.05 10.62 -1.71
C PRO A 399 -0.65 10.29 -2.27
N PRO A 400 -0.45 10.38 -3.61
CA PRO A 400 0.86 10.12 -4.21
C PRO A 400 1.92 10.97 -3.50
N PRO A 401 3.08 10.42 -3.13
CA PRO A 401 4.10 11.18 -2.42
C PRO A 401 4.49 12.41 -3.24
N VAL A 402 4.33 13.60 -2.66
CA VAL A 402 4.73 14.86 -3.28
C VAL A 402 6.26 14.88 -3.32
N GLY A 403 6.83 14.64 -4.51
CA GLY A 403 8.29 14.71 -4.73
C GLY A 403 9.05 13.40 -4.57
N GLY A 404 8.37 12.25 -4.40
CA GLY A 404 9.01 10.94 -4.43
C GLY A 404 9.17 10.44 -5.87
N ASN A 405 10.40 10.37 -6.38
CA ASN A 405 10.71 9.56 -7.56
C ASN A 405 10.52 8.07 -7.21
N GLY A 406 9.31 7.56 -7.36
CA GLY A 406 9.07 6.12 -7.26
C GLY A 406 7.69 5.74 -6.75
N THR A 407 6.65 5.97 -7.55
CA THR A 407 5.57 4.96 -7.57
C THR A 407 6.21 3.65 -8.06
N PRO A 408 5.99 2.50 -7.42
CA PRO A 408 6.50 1.24 -7.93
C PRO A 408 6.06 1.09 -9.40
N MET A 409 7.02 0.99 -10.33
CA MET A 409 6.69 0.80 -11.73
C MET A 409 6.00 -0.56 -11.87
N LEU A 410 4.76 -0.57 -12.37
CA LEU A 410 4.08 -1.78 -12.79
C LEU A 410 4.33 -1.96 -14.29
N THR A 411 4.89 -3.10 -14.68
CA THR A 411 5.04 -3.46 -16.09
C THR A 411 4.53 -4.87 -16.32
N ARG A 412 4.19 -5.16 -17.57
CA ARG A 412 3.89 -6.48 -18.10
C ARG A 412 4.69 -6.72 -19.37
N ASP A 413 4.90 -7.98 -19.68
CA ASP A 413 5.51 -8.37 -20.95
C ASP A 413 4.48 -8.40 -22.09
N HIS A 414 4.98 -8.63 -23.29
CA HIS A 414 4.15 -8.70 -24.50
C HIS A 414 3.10 -9.82 -24.43
N GLY A 415 3.35 -10.89 -23.66
CA GLY A 415 2.41 -12.00 -23.51
C GLY A 415 1.12 -11.58 -22.83
N PHE A 416 1.20 -10.69 -21.82
CA PHE A 416 0.04 -10.10 -21.17
C PHE A 416 -0.82 -9.30 -22.14
N PHE A 417 -0.23 -8.32 -22.84
CA PHE A 417 -0.98 -7.48 -23.79
C PHE A 417 -1.47 -8.27 -25.00
N GLY A 418 -0.75 -9.30 -25.41
CA GLY A 418 -1.17 -10.20 -26.50
C GLY A 418 -2.33 -11.12 -26.09
N SER A 419 -2.48 -11.40 -24.79
CA SER A 419 -3.56 -12.24 -24.26
C SER A 419 -4.74 -11.44 -23.71
N SER A 420 -4.65 -10.11 -23.62
CA SER A 420 -5.72 -9.24 -23.10
C SER A 420 -6.13 -8.19 -24.11
N GLU A 421 -7.29 -8.40 -24.74
CA GLU A 421 -7.87 -7.39 -25.63
C GLU A 421 -8.35 -6.15 -24.86
N GLU A 422 -8.83 -6.29 -23.63
CA GLU A 422 -9.22 -5.16 -22.80
C GLU A 422 -8.01 -4.26 -22.45
N ALA A 423 -6.87 -4.85 -22.09
CA ALA A 423 -5.66 -4.08 -21.83
C ALA A 423 -5.16 -3.38 -23.10
N LEU A 424 -5.14 -4.11 -24.22
CA LEU A 424 -4.65 -3.60 -25.49
C LEU A 424 -5.57 -2.52 -26.07
N SER A 425 -6.89 -2.69 -25.94
CA SER A 425 -7.88 -1.69 -26.37
C SER A 425 -7.79 -0.41 -25.53
N GLN A 426 -7.60 -0.49 -24.21
CA GLN A 426 -7.35 0.69 -23.39
C GLN A 426 -6.05 1.41 -23.77
N CYS A 427 -5.00 0.66 -24.10
CA CYS A 427 -3.75 1.24 -24.61
C CYS A 427 -3.96 1.99 -25.95
N LEU A 428 -4.71 1.38 -26.88
CA LEU A 428 -5.01 1.95 -28.20
C LEU A 428 -6.04 3.09 -28.15
N ALA A 429 -6.93 3.11 -27.14
CA ALA A 429 -7.92 4.18 -26.95
C ALA A 429 -7.28 5.56 -26.72
N GLN A 430 -6.02 5.61 -26.29
CA GLN A 430 -5.24 6.85 -26.14
C GLN A 430 -4.64 7.36 -27.48
N GLY A 431 -4.92 6.67 -28.59
CA GLY A 431 -4.51 7.06 -29.95
C GLY A 431 -3.47 6.12 -30.57
N PRO A 432 -3.02 6.40 -31.80
CA PRO A 432 -2.01 5.60 -32.50
C PRO A 432 -0.71 5.43 -31.69
N ILE A 433 -0.05 4.28 -31.86
CA ILE A 433 1.25 3.99 -31.24
C ILE A 433 2.33 4.05 -32.32
N SER A 434 3.25 5.01 -32.20
CA SER A 434 4.41 5.09 -33.07
C SER A 434 5.44 4.04 -32.64
N LEU A 435 5.88 3.21 -33.59
CA LEU A 435 7.01 2.31 -33.43
C LEU A 435 8.30 2.94 -33.98
N GLY A 436 8.32 4.27 -34.09
CA GLY A 436 9.42 5.01 -34.67
C GLY A 436 9.51 4.79 -36.18
N ASN A 437 10.72 4.51 -36.66
CA ASN A 437 10.98 4.14 -38.06
C ASN A 437 10.49 2.73 -38.46
N LEU A 438 9.87 1.98 -37.55
CA LEU A 438 9.27 0.65 -37.81
C LEU A 438 7.77 0.72 -38.11
N GLY A 439 7.20 1.93 -38.18
CA GLY A 439 5.81 2.15 -38.56
C GLY A 439 4.91 2.60 -37.40
N THR A 440 3.60 2.42 -37.56
CA THR A 440 2.59 2.87 -36.60
C THR A 440 1.50 1.81 -36.45
N VAL A 441 1.07 1.61 -35.21
CA VAL A 441 -0.03 0.71 -34.85
C VAL A 441 -1.27 1.54 -34.57
N THR A 442 -2.35 1.29 -35.30
CA THR A 442 -3.61 2.04 -35.22
C THR A 442 -4.82 1.17 -34.89
N THR A 443 -4.72 -0.14 -35.11
CA THR A 443 -5.82 -1.10 -34.93
C THR A 443 -5.43 -2.21 -33.96
N MET A 444 -6.44 -2.89 -33.42
CA MET A 444 -6.26 -4.05 -32.55
C MET A 444 -5.50 -5.17 -33.28
N GLU A 445 -5.88 -5.46 -34.51
CA GLU A 445 -5.33 -6.53 -35.33
C GLU A 445 -3.84 -6.32 -35.62
N ASN A 446 -3.44 -5.08 -35.93
CA ASN A 446 -2.03 -4.73 -36.15
C ASN A 446 -1.23 -4.86 -34.84
N ALA A 447 -1.82 -4.44 -33.71
CA ALA A 447 -1.18 -4.53 -32.41
C ALA A 447 -0.94 -5.99 -32.01
N LEU A 448 -1.97 -6.83 -32.12
CA LEU A 448 -1.87 -8.29 -31.91
C LEU A 448 -0.86 -8.92 -32.89
N GLY A 449 -0.85 -8.47 -34.14
CA GLY A 449 0.14 -8.86 -35.15
C GLY A 449 1.59 -8.61 -34.71
N VAL A 450 1.89 -7.44 -34.15
CA VAL A 450 3.22 -7.13 -33.60
C VAL A 450 3.56 -8.01 -32.39
N LEU A 451 2.58 -8.21 -31.49
CA LEU A 451 2.79 -8.95 -30.24
C LEU A 451 3.02 -10.44 -30.47
N TRP A 452 2.28 -11.05 -31.41
CA TRP A 452 2.32 -12.49 -31.71
C TRP A 452 3.20 -12.89 -32.90
N ALA A 453 3.74 -11.94 -33.66
CA ALA A 453 4.66 -12.22 -34.78
C ALA A 453 5.78 -13.20 -34.39
N ASN A 454 6.19 -14.11 -35.27
CA ASN A 454 7.39 -14.92 -35.02
C ASN A 454 8.63 -14.14 -35.50
N PRO A 455 9.62 -13.82 -34.65
CA PRO A 455 10.77 -13.05 -35.10
C PRO A 455 11.58 -13.70 -36.23
N GLY A 456 11.60 -15.04 -36.30
CA GLY A 456 12.39 -15.77 -37.30
C GLY A 456 11.63 -16.12 -38.59
N ILE A 457 10.29 -16.14 -38.57
CA ILE A 457 9.48 -16.63 -39.69
C ILE A 457 8.27 -15.71 -39.89
N ALA A 458 8.09 -15.20 -41.11
CA ALA A 458 6.95 -14.38 -41.49
C ALA A 458 5.66 -15.20 -41.60
N GLN A 459 4.50 -14.54 -41.53
CA GLN A 459 3.19 -15.18 -41.61
C GLN A 459 2.99 -16.00 -42.92
N ASN A 460 3.70 -15.64 -44.00
CA ASN A 460 3.73 -16.38 -45.27
C ASN A 460 4.71 -17.57 -45.28
N GLY A 461 5.40 -17.86 -44.19
CA GLY A 461 6.38 -18.94 -44.05
C GLY A 461 7.81 -18.58 -44.46
N GLU A 462 8.07 -17.34 -44.90
CA GLU A 462 9.42 -16.90 -45.28
C GLU A 462 10.33 -16.76 -44.05
N VAL A 463 11.55 -17.29 -44.14
CA VAL A 463 12.56 -17.14 -43.08
C VAL A 463 13.11 -15.71 -43.11
N ARG A 464 13.07 -15.04 -41.96
CA ARG A 464 13.56 -13.68 -41.81
C ARG A 464 15.08 -13.65 -41.72
N SER A 465 15.69 -12.63 -42.32
CA SER A 465 17.08 -12.30 -42.00
C SER A 465 17.19 -11.87 -40.53
N ASP A 466 18.38 -12.01 -39.96
CA ASP A 466 18.69 -11.52 -38.61
C ASP A 466 18.27 -10.06 -38.38
N PHE A 467 18.39 -9.22 -39.42
CA PHE A 467 18.03 -7.81 -39.34
C PHE A 467 16.52 -7.59 -39.30
N GLU A 468 15.76 -8.31 -40.12
CA GLU A 468 14.28 -8.28 -40.07
C GLU A 468 13.77 -8.86 -38.75
N ALA A 469 14.40 -9.93 -38.24
CA ALA A 469 14.09 -10.49 -36.93
C ALA A 469 14.38 -9.52 -35.78
N LEU A 470 15.38 -8.65 -35.93
CA LEU A 470 15.67 -7.59 -34.95
C LEU A 470 14.59 -6.51 -34.97
N LYS A 471 14.12 -6.07 -36.15
CA LYS A 471 13.01 -5.10 -36.27
C LYS A 471 11.74 -5.61 -35.57
N VAL A 472 11.36 -6.87 -35.81
CA VAL A 472 10.17 -7.48 -35.18
C VAL A 472 10.27 -7.46 -33.65
N ARG A 473 11.45 -7.81 -33.10
CA ARG A 473 11.69 -7.79 -31.65
C ARG A 473 11.61 -6.39 -31.07
N VAL A 474 12.23 -5.40 -31.72
CA VAL A 474 12.17 -3.99 -31.26
C VAL A 474 10.74 -3.46 -31.33
N ALA A 475 10.02 -3.70 -32.42
CA ALA A 475 8.63 -3.31 -32.57
C ALA A 475 7.74 -3.87 -31.44
N ARG A 476 7.92 -5.16 -31.11
CA ARG A 476 7.19 -5.80 -30.00
C ARG A 476 7.47 -5.16 -28.66
N GLU A 477 8.74 -5.01 -28.31
CA GLU A 477 9.12 -4.51 -27.01
C GLU A 477 8.80 -3.01 -26.86
N LEU A 478 8.81 -2.25 -27.96
CA LEU A 478 8.40 -0.85 -28.00
C LEU A 478 6.88 -0.68 -27.85
N LEU A 479 6.10 -1.50 -28.55
CA LEU A 479 4.64 -1.55 -28.37
C LEU A 479 4.31 -1.89 -26.91
N THR A 480 4.98 -2.90 -26.34
CA THR A 480 4.81 -3.32 -24.95
C THR A 480 5.17 -2.20 -23.97
N ALA A 481 6.29 -1.50 -24.18
CA ALA A 481 6.69 -0.38 -23.32
C ALA A 481 5.71 0.79 -23.39
N THR A 482 5.22 1.11 -24.59
CA THR A 482 4.21 2.17 -24.77
C THR A 482 2.90 1.79 -24.11
N CYS A 483 2.47 0.53 -24.20
CA CYS A 483 1.29 0.07 -23.47
C CYS A 483 1.51 0.02 -21.97
N ASN A 484 2.71 -0.32 -21.47
CA ASN A 484 3.03 -0.17 -20.05
C ASN A 484 2.92 1.29 -19.57
N GLU A 485 3.38 2.26 -20.36
CA GLU A 485 3.20 3.68 -20.06
C GLU A 485 1.73 4.08 -20.02
N ARG A 486 0.99 3.79 -21.09
CA ARG A 486 -0.42 4.20 -21.22
C ARG A 486 -1.33 3.51 -20.23
N PHE A 487 -1.05 2.25 -19.92
CA PHE A 487 -1.90 1.41 -19.12
C PHE A 487 -1.59 1.48 -17.61
N PHE A 488 -0.30 1.42 -17.26
CA PHE A 488 0.19 1.40 -15.88
C PHE A 488 0.87 2.70 -15.43
N GLY A 489 1.08 3.67 -16.33
CA GLY A 489 1.83 4.90 -16.03
C GLY A 489 3.36 4.71 -16.01
N ALA A 490 3.86 3.52 -16.37
CA ALA A 490 5.29 3.23 -16.40
C ALA A 490 5.93 3.87 -17.64
N LYS A 491 6.42 5.11 -17.50
CA LYS A 491 6.99 5.90 -18.60
C LYS A 491 7.99 5.10 -19.45
N ALA A 492 7.71 4.98 -20.74
CA ALA A 492 8.55 4.26 -21.68
C ALA A 492 9.91 4.95 -21.82
N PRO A 493 10.99 4.19 -22.05
CA PRO A 493 12.32 4.78 -22.25
C PRO A 493 12.35 5.61 -23.54
N SER A 494 13.05 6.75 -23.49
CA SER A 494 13.37 7.52 -24.69
C SER A 494 14.40 6.76 -25.53
N LEU A 495 14.08 6.51 -26.80
CA LEU A 495 14.95 5.79 -27.71
C LEU A 495 15.58 6.75 -28.72
N THR A 496 16.90 6.90 -28.67
CA THR A 496 17.65 7.67 -29.67
C THR A 496 17.70 6.91 -31.01
N GLY A 497 17.50 7.58 -32.14
CA GLY A 497 17.63 6.97 -33.48
C GLY A 497 16.43 6.14 -33.94
N MET A 498 15.33 6.20 -33.18
CA MET A 498 14.05 5.59 -33.55
C MET A 498 13.11 6.60 -34.21
N GLU A 499 13.59 7.79 -34.56
CA GLU A 499 12.76 8.80 -35.22
C GLU A 499 12.34 8.32 -36.62
N ALA A 500 11.09 8.60 -37.02
CA ALA A 500 10.50 8.07 -38.26
C ALA A 500 11.26 8.45 -39.56
N TRP A 501 12.12 9.47 -39.51
CA TRP A 501 12.92 9.96 -40.65
C TRP A 501 14.33 9.34 -40.71
N VAL A 502 14.71 8.51 -39.74
CA VAL A 502 16.02 7.84 -39.69
C VAL A 502 15.87 6.39 -40.15
N ALA A 503 16.68 5.96 -41.12
CA ALA A 503 16.67 4.57 -41.56
C ALA A 503 17.11 3.62 -40.42
N PRO A 504 16.40 2.50 -40.18
CA PRO A 504 16.76 1.58 -39.12
C PRO A 504 18.14 0.96 -39.38
N SER A 505 18.95 0.82 -38.33
CA SER A 505 20.26 0.16 -38.39
C SER A 505 20.49 -0.70 -37.16
N ARG A 506 21.33 -1.74 -37.29
CA ARG A 506 21.65 -2.64 -36.17
C ARG A 506 22.23 -1.91 -34.96
N MET A 507 23.11 -0.93 -35.21
CA MET A 507 23.76 -0.14 -34.16
C MET A 507 22.76 0.63 -33.28
N MET A 508 21.58 0.97 -33.81
CA MET A 508 20.52 1.66 -33.06
C MET A 508 19.50 0.67 -32.46
N LEU A 509 19.13 -0.35 -33.23
CA LEU A 509 18.09 -1.31 -32.82
C LEU A 509 18.54 -2.25 -31.70
N GLU A 510 19.81 -2.68 -31.66
CA GLU A 510 20.30 -3.59 -30.61
C GLU A 510 20.32 -2.94 -29.20
N PRO A 511 20.84 -1.70 -29.02
CA PRO A 511 20.71 -1.00 -27.74
C PRO A 511 19.25 -0.69 -27.36
N ALA A 512 18.42 -0.30 -28.34
CA ALA A 512 17.00 -0.04 -28.10
C ALA A 512 16.28 -1.30 -27.58
N LEU A 513 16.52 -2.46 -28.21
CA LEU A 513 15.95 -3.73 -27.75
C LEU A 513 16.31 -4.04 -26.30
N LYS A 514 17.59 -3.94 -25.93
CA LYS A 514 18.05 -4.21 -24.56
C LYS A 514 17.41 -3.27 -23.53
N LEU A 515 17.27 -2.00 -23.88
CA LEU A 515 16.66 -1.00 -23.00
C LEU A 515 15.17 -1.28 -22.79
N LEU A 516 14.45 -1.62 -23.86
CA LEU A 516 13.03 -1.96 -23.82
C LEU A 516 12.77 -3.27 -23.05
N GLU A 517 13.54 -4.33 -23.32
CA GLU A 517 13.41 -5.60 -22.59
C GLU A 517 13.67 -5.42 -21.09
N LYS A 518 14.70 -4.64 -20.74
CA LYS A 518 14.99 -4.28 -19.35
C LYS A 518 13.81 -3.53 -18.73
N HIS A 519 13.27 -2.53 -19.42
CA HIS A 519 12.12 -1.75 -18.94
C HIS A 519 10.89 -2.64 -18.72
N ASN A 520 10.46 -3.41 -19.72
CA ASN A 520 9.26 -4.25 -19.65
C ASN A 520 9.35 -5.35 -18.57
N ARG A 521 10.58 -5.77 -18.20
CA ARG A 521 10.83 -6.73 -17.12
C ARG A 521 11.14 -6.10 -15.76
N SER A 522 11.36 -4.78 -15.70
CA SER A 522 11.80 -4.09 -14.48
C SER A 522 10.68 -3.79 -13.50
N GLY A 523 9.42 -3.73 -13.97
CA GLY A 523 8.29 -3.44 -13.11
C GLY A 523 7.85 -4.65 -12.28
N GLN A 524 7.23 -4.36 -11.15
CA GLN A 524 6.69 -5.40 -10.28
C GLN A 524 5.53 -6.12 -10.98
N ARG A 525 5.59 -7.45 -11.01
CA ARG A 525 4.53 -8.31 -11.54
C ARG A 525 3.43 -8.57 -10.50
N ARG A 526 2.90 -7.51 -9.89
CA ARG A 526 1.76 -7.59 -8.93
C ARG A 526 0.45 -7.90 -9.66
N ALA A 527 -0.65 -8.15 -8.96
CA ALA A 527 -1.96 -8.33 -9.61
C ALA A 527 -2.31 -7.13 -10.51
N VAL A 528 -2.96 -7.38 -11.66
CA VAL A 528 -3.48 -6.29 -12.50
C VAL A 528 -4.53 -5.53 -11.68
N PRO A 529 -4.54 -4.18 -11.70
CA PRO A 529 -5.50 -3.43 -10.89
C PRO A 529 -6.93 -3.87 -11.20
N LEU A 530 -7.67 -4.23 -10.16
CA LEU A 530 -9.02 -4.77 -10.27
C LEU A 530 -9.94 -3.84 -11.08
N ASN A 531 -9.75 -2.53 -10.96
CA ASN A 531 -10.55 -1.52 -11.66
C ASN A 531 -10.42 -1.55 -13.19
N LYS A 532 -9.41 -2.24 -13.73
CA LYS A 532 -9.17 -2.30 -15.17
C LYS A 532 -10.02 -3.32 -15.89
N LYS A 533 -10.69 -4.20 -15.14
CA LYS A 533 -11.58 -5.24 -15.64
C LYS A 533 -10.96 -6.21 -16.65
N ILE A 534 -9.69 -6.53 -16.46
CA ILE A 534 -8.96 -7.48 -17.30
C ILE A 534 -9.06 -8.85 -16.69
N TRP A 535 -10.15 -9.53 -16.98
CA TRP A 535 -10.53 -10.76 -16.27
C TRP A 535 -10.40 -12.02 -17.10
N LYS A 536 -10.11 -11.88 -18.40
CA LYS A 536 -9.89 -12.99 -19.31
C LYS A 536 -8.61 -12.75 -20.09
N LEU A 537 -7.62 -13.59 -19.82
CA LEU A 537 -6.46 -13.73 -20.70
C LEU A 537 -6.75 -14.89 -21.64
N ASP A 538 -6.98 -14.59 -22.92
CA ASP A 538 -7.20 -15.60 -23.96
C ASP A 538 -6.16 -15.42 -25.08
N PRO A 539 -5.02 -16.12 -24.99
CA PRO A 539 -3.99 -16.02 -26.02
C PRO A 539 -4.45 -16.60 -27.36
N LEU A 540 -5.40 -17.55 -27.38
CA LEU A 540 -5.86 -18.17 -28.64
C LEU A 540 -6.67 -17.17 -29.46
N LEU A 541 -7.60 -16.48 -28.81
CA LEU A 541 -8.41 -15.45 -29.47
C LEU A 541 -7.53 -14.30 -30.00
N GLY A 542 -6.52 -13.89 -29.22
CA GLY A 542 -5.53 -12.90 -29.66
C GLY A 542 -4.68 -13.37 -30.85
N GLN A 543 -4.29 -14.64 -30.89
CA GLN A 543 -3.52 -15.24 -31.99
C GLN A 543 -4.35 -15.35 -33.28
N GLU A 544 -5.62 -15.76 -33.20
CA GLU A 544 -6.50 -15.92 -34.37
C GLU A 544 -6.77 -14.60 -35.10
N ARG A 545 -6.73 -13.47 -34.38
CA ARG A 545 -6.94 -12.13 -34.94
C ARG A 545 -5.67 -11.41 -35.35
N ALA A 546 -4.49 -11.96 -35.03
CA ALA A 546 -3.22 -11.30 -35.28
C ALA A 546 -2.96 -11.17 -36.79
N VAL A 547 -2.77 -9.93 -37.27
CA VAL A 547 -2.39 -9.64 -38.65
C VAL A 547 -1.01 -9.00 -38.64
N GLU A 548 -0.01 -9.72 -39.14
CA GLU A 548 1.37 -9.25 -39.07
C GLU A 548 1.54 -7.95 -39.88
N PRO A 549 2.04 -6.86 -39.27
CA PRO A 549 2.27 -5.63 -40.01
C PRO A 549 3.44 -5.79 -40.98
N ARG A 550 3.38 -5.03 -42.08
CA ARG A 550 4.53 -4.85 -42.97
C ARG A 550 5.47 -3.83 -42.32
N PHE A 551 6.66 -4.28 -41.94
CA PHE A 551 7.71 -3.44 -41.34
C PHE A 551 8.55 -2.72 -42.39
#